data_AF-A0A2V0QAT3-F1
#
_entry.id   AF-A0A2V0QAT3-F1
#
_cell.length_a   1.000
_cell.length_b   1.000
_cell.length_c   1.000
_cell.angle_alpha   90.00
_cell.angle_beta   90.00
_cell.angle_gamma   90.00
#
_symmetry.space_group_name_H-M   'P 1'
#
loop_
_entity.id
_entity.type
_entity.pdbx_description
1 polymer ?
#
loop_
_entity_poly.entity_id
_entity_poly.type
_entity_poly.pdbx_seq_one_letter_code
_entity_poly.pdbx_strand_id
1 'polypeptide(L)'
;METAGRQAAVSLSATLRQTPQAFELLQALLVLEREQPQAASLGTGTSPHAEAVRLRGPLTPVFASSQIESLVQEHDQQAVLTTPVFGLGGPDGPLPYAFQEWLQQRARAKDHAPAEFLDLFQHRLLSLLYRILRKHRIAAGYSVPSASPVQAQLRALTGLLPQPLQERQALPDAALLARSALFADGRRRWQALPPSSANTSWCPCRSALIRAHGATFRPPAAVASSLAGAT
;
A
#
# COMPACT_ATOMS: atom_id res chain seq x y z
N MET A 1 -10.49 40.15 1.34
CA MET A 1 -11.54 39.14 1.10
C MET A 1 -10.96 37.81 1.53
N GLU A 2 -10.98 37.55 2.84
CA GLU A 2 -10.49 36.30 3.43
C GLU A 2 -11.43 35.16 3.01
N THR A 3 -10.88 34.08 2.47
CA THR A 3 -11.65 32.88 2.13
C THR A 3 -12.25 32.30 3.41
N ALA A 4 -13.58 32.35 3.47
CA ALA A 4 -14.39 31.82 4.54
C ALA A 4 -14.02 30.36 4.87
N GLY A 5 -13.78 30.12 6.15
CA GLY A 5 -14.10 28.87 6.84
C GLY A 5 -13.53 27.60 6.24
N ARG A 6 -12.37 27.18 6.76
CA ARG A 6 -11.99 25.76 6.79
C ARG A 6 -13.11 25.03 7.53
N GLN A 7 -14.08 24.49 6.79
CA GLN A 7 -15.13 23.64 7.35
C GLN A 7 -14.40 22.60 8.20
N ALA A 8 -14.75 22.52 9.49
CA ALA A 8 -14.25 21.45 10.34
C ALA A 8 -14.58 20.16 9.61
N ALA A 9 -13.54 19.51 9.07
CA ALA A 9 -13.71 18.42 8.12
C ALA A 9 -14.60 17.39 8.81
N VAL A 10 -15.81 17.17 8.28
CA VAL A 10 -16.64 16.03 8.68
C VAL A 10 -15.71 14.83 8.67
N SER A 11 -15.63 14.10 9.78
CA SER A 11 -14.71 12.98 9.86
C SER A 11 -14.98 12.06 8.69
N LEU A 12 -13.94 11.63 7.99
CA LEU A 12 -14.10 10.83 6.76
C LEU A 12 -14.93 9.55 7.03
N SER A 13 -14.90 9.06 8.26
CA SER A 13 -15.76 7.99 8.72
C SER A 13 -17.24 8.36 8.89
N ALA A 14 -17.57 9.58 9.33
CA ALA A 14 -18.95 10.06 9.35
C ALA A 14 -19.51 10.17 7.93
N THR A 15 -18.72 10.68 6.97
CA THR A 15 -19.12 10.73 5.55
C THR A 15 -19.33 9.34 4.98
N LEU A 16 -18.45 8.39 5.30
CA LEU A 16 -18.56 7.00 4.87
C LEU A 16 -19.86 6.35 5.38
N ARG A 17 -20.26 6.62 6.62
CA ARG A 17 -21.53 6.10 7.18
C ARG A 17 -22.77 6.76 6.58
N GLN A 18 -22.69 8.02 6.17
CA GLN A 18 -23.79 8.73 5.54
C GLN A 18 -23.99 8.35 4.07
N THR A 19 -22.90 8.22 3.31
CA THR A 19 -22.92 7.94 1.87
C THR A 19 -21.90 6.86 1.51
N PRO A 20 -22.11 5.59 1.90
CA PRO A 20 -21.15 4.51 1.65
C PRO A 20 -20.97 4.22 0.16
N GLN A 21 -21.99 4.46 -0.67
CA GLN A 21 -21.97 4.19 -2.11
C GLN A 21 -20.96 5.07 -2.88
N ALA A 22 -20.53 6.19 -2.30
CA ALA A 22 -19.57 7.11 -2.90
C ALA A 22 -18.10 6.65 -2.74
N PHE A 23 -17.84 5.62 -1.93
CA PHE A 23 -16.50 5.15 -1.61
C PHE A 23 -16.13 3.87 -2.41
N GLU A 24 -14.85 3.75 -2.74
CA GLU A 24 -14.27 2.49 -3.20
C GLU A 24 -14.18 1.49 -2.02
N LEU A 25 -14.38 0.20 -2.28
CA LEU A 25 -14.34 -0.85 -1.26
C LEU A 25 -13.02 -0.82 -0.46
N LEU A 26 -11.87 -0.76 -1.15
CA LEU A 26 -10.56 -0.74 -0.49
C LEU A 26 -10.40 0.48 0.42
N GLN A 27 -10.80 1.66 -0.06
CA GLN A 27 -10.73 2.89 0.72
C GLN A 27 -11.60 2.79 1.97
N ALA A 28 -12.83 2.29 1.83
CA ALA A 28 -13.74 2.15 2.96
C ALA A 28 -13.19 1.19 4.02
N LEU A 29 -12.64 0.04 3.62
CA LEU A 29 -12.05 -0.93 4.53
C LEU A 29 -10.83 -0.37 5.27
N LEU A 30 -9.96 0.39 4.59
CA LEU A 30 -8.81 1.04 5.22
C LEU A 30 -9.21 2.08 6.27
N VAL A 31 -10.33 2.78 6.05
CA VAL A 31 -10.87 3.75 7.00
C VAL A 31 -11.42 3.02 8.22
N LEU A 32 -12.21 1.97 8.01
CA LEU A 32 -12.81 1.19 9.10
C LEU A 32 -11.74 0.46 9.94
N GLU A 33 -10.70 -0.12 9.32
CA GLU A 33 -9.58 -0.75 10.04
C GLU A 33 -8.82 0.27 10.92
N ARG A 34 -8.81 1.55 10.54
CA ARG A 34 -8.18 2.62 11.33
C ARG A 34 -9.02 3.12 12.48
N GLU A 35 -10.35 3.05 12.37
CA GLU A 35 -11.23 3.40 13.48
C GLU A 35 -11.10 2.38 14.63
N GLN A 36 -10.71 1.15 14.32
CA GLN A 36 -10.55 0.07 15.30
C GLN A 36 -9.13 -0.52 15.28
N PRO A 37 -8.10 0.24 15.72
CA PRO A 37 -6.71 -0.25 15.71
C PRO A 37 -6.46 -1.41 16.67
N GLN A 38 -7.39 -1.67 17.61
CA GLN A 38 -7.32 -2.78 18.57
C GLN A 38 -7.88 -4.09 18.03
N ALA A 39 -8.69 -4.05 16.96
CA ALA A 39 -9.31 -5.23 16.38
C ALA A 39 -8.33 -5.97 15.45
N ALA A 40 -8.57 -7.26 15.22
CA ALA A 40 -7.73 -8.03 14.29
C ALA A 40 -7.92 -7.51 12.86
N SER A 41 -6.81 -7.45 12.11
CA SER A 41 -6.84 -7.09 10.70
C SER A 41 -7.60 -8.15 9.89
N LEU A 42 -8.36 -7.70 8.89
CA LEU A 42 -9.21 -8.57 8.08
C LEU A 42 -8.42 -9.75 7.49
N GLY A 43 -8.92 -10.97 7.71
CA GLY A 43 -8.32 -12.19 7.17
C GLY A 43 -7.02 -12.64 7.83
N THR A 44 -6.68 -12.07 8.99
CA THR A 44 -5.59 -12.56 9.87
C THR A 44 -6.12 -13.38 11.05
N GLY A 45 -7.35 -13.12 11.48
CA GLY A 45 -7.99 -13.85 12.57
C GLY A 45 -8.48 -15.24 12.19
N THR A 46 -8.73 -16.05 13.22
CA THR A 46 -9.45 -17.33 13.14
C THR A 46 -10.96 -17.15 13.36
N SER A 47 -11.38 -16.11 14.08
CA SER A 47 -12.79 -15.79 14.34
C SER A 47 -13.24 -14.53 13.59
N PRO A 48 -14.32 -14.60 12.79
CA PRO A 48 -14.92 -13.43 12.11
C PRO A 48 -15.32 -12.30 13.06
N HIS A 49 -15.72 -12.64 14.28
CA HIS A 49 -16.15 -11.68 15.30
C HIS A 49 -15.01 -10.86 15.90
N ALA A 50 -13.77 -11.33 15.81
CA ALA A 50 -12.60 -10.59 16.30
C ALA A 50 -12.02 -9.61 15.25
N GLU A 51 -12.52 -9.66 14.01
CA GLU A 51 -12.08 -8.77 12.94
C GLU A 51 -12.77 -7.41 13.02
N ALA A 52 -12.08 -6.34 12.58
CA ALA A 52 -12.60 -4.96 12.65
C ALA A 52 -13.95 -4.74 11.91
N VAL A 53 -14.21 -5.51 10.85
CA VAL A 53 -15.38 -5.36 9.99
C VAL A 53 -15.89 -6.73 9.58
N ARG A 54 -17.20 -6.93 9.67
CA ARG A 54 -17.88 -8.10 9.13
C ARG A 54 -18.27 -7.80 7.68
N LEU A 55 -17.81 -8.64 6.76
CA LEU A 55 -18.05 -8.48 5.33
C LEU A 55 -19.15 -9.43 4.89
N ARG A 56 -20.19 -8.88 4.29
CA ARG A 56 -21.28 -9.61 3.64
C ARG A 56 -21.28 -9.29 2.17
N GLY A 57 -21.91 -10.12 1.37
CA GLY A 57 -22.38 -9.66 0.07
C GLY A 57 -23.73 -10.25 -0.30
N PRO A 58 -24.33 -9.71 -1.37
CA PRO A 58 -25.68 -10.04 -1.75
C PRO A 58 -25.75 -11.49 -2.24
N LEU A 59 -26.81 -12.18 -1.81
CA LEU A 59 -27.18 -13.51 -2.30
C LEU A 59 -28.27 -13.44 -3.38
N THR A 60 -28.70 -12.22 -3.73
CA THR A 60 -29.74 -11.93 -4.72
C THR A 60 -29.14 -11.51 -6.06
N PRO A 61 -29.82 -11.81 -7.18
CA PRO A 61 -29.38 -11.44 -8.53
C PRO A 61 -29.70 -9.96 -8.81
N VAL A 62 -29.06 -9.04 -8.08
CA VAL A 62 -29.26 -7.60 -8.25
C VAL A 62 -27.97 -6.97 -8.76
N PHE A 63 -28.10 -6.12 -9.77
CA PHE A 63 -27.01 -5.27 -10.23
C PHE A 63 -26.85 -4.09 -9.26
N ALA A 64 -25.71 -4.01 -8.60
CA ALA A 64 -25.41 -2.90 -7.72
C ALA A 64 -24.81 -1.72 -8.49
N SER A 65 -25.22 -0.50 -8.14
CA SER A 65 -24.70 0.74 -8.72
C SER A 65 -23.33 1.16 -8.17
N SER A 66 -22.91 0.56 -7.06
CA SER A 66 -21.70 0.93 -6.31
C SER A 66 -21.00 -0.31 -5.74
N GLN A 67 -19.71 -0.19 -5.43
CA GLN A 67 -18.94 -1.29 -4.82
C GLN A 67 -19.34 -1.59 -3.37
N ILE A 68 -20.06 -0.67 -2.72
CA ILE A 68 -20.58 -0.81 -1.37
C ILE A 68 -22.08 -0.57 -1.44
N GLU A 69 -22.86 -1.52 -0.97
CA GLU A 69 -24.32 -1.44 -0.97
C GLU A 69 -24.81 -0.74 0.30
N SER A 70 -24.36 -1.23 1.45
CA SER A 70 -24.74 -0.71 2.76
C SER A 70 -23.64 -0.90 3.79
N LEU A 71 -23.62 -0.01 4.78
CA LEU A 71 -22.82 -0.13 5.98
C LEU A 71 -23.75 0.04 7.19
N VAL A 72 -23.83 -0.98 8.03
CA VAL A 72 -24.65 -0.97 9.24
C VAL A 72 -23.75 -1.21 10.44
N GLN A 73 -23.88 -0.39 11.49
CA GLN A 73 -23.26 -0.68 12.77
C GLN A 73 -24.22 -1.50 13.61
N GLU A 74 -23.78 -2.68 14.04
CA GLU A 74 -24.53 -3.48 14.99
C GLU A 74 -24.34 -2.91 16.40
N HIS A 75 -25.36 -3.04 17.25
CA HIS A 75 -25.55 -2.29 18.50
C HIS A 75 -24.41 -2.41 19.52
N ASP A 76 -23.41 -3.29 19.33
CA ASP A 76 -22.25 -3.33 20.22
C ASP A 76 -20.97 -3.96 19.61
N GLN A 77 -20.43 -3.38 18.51
CA GLN A 77 -18.98 -3.17 18.23
C GLN A 77 -18.55 -3.39 16.77
N GLN A 78 -19.16 -4.31 16.02
CA GLN A 78 -18.68 -4.67 14.68
C GLN A 78 -19.48 -3.98 13.57
N ALA A 79 -18.78 -3.29 12.67
CA ALA A 79 -19.42 -2.74 11.47
C ALA A 79 -19.67 -3.87 10.47
N VAL A 80 -20.89 -3.96 9.95
CA VAL A 80 -21.28 -4.90 8.90
C VAL A 80 -21.33 -4.16 7.57
N LEU A 81 -20.40 -4.47 6.68
CA LEU A 81 -20.31 -3.90 5.34
C LEU A 81 -20.82 -4.92 4.32
N THR A 82 -21.85 -4.54 3.56
CA THR A 82 -22.38 -5.33 2.46
C THR A 82 -21.78 -4.84 1.15
N THR A 83 -21.07 -5.73 0.45
CA THR A 83 -20.46 -5.44 -0.85
C THR A 83 -20.92 -6.44 -1.92
N PRO A 84 -21.38 -5.96 -3.09
CA PRO A 84 -21.63 -6.79 -4.27
C PRO A 84 -20.35 -7.30 -4.94
N VAL A 85 -19.19 -6.70 -4.62
CA VAL A 85 -17.91 -7.09 -5.19
C VAL A 85 -17.57 -8.50 -4.71
N PHE A 86 -17.30 -9.40 -5.66
CA PHE A 86 -16.93 -10.79 -5.34
C PHE A 86 -18.03 -11.53 -4.53
N GLY A 87 -19.30 -11.22 -4.82
CA GLY A 87 -20.45 -11.90 -4.23
C GLY A 87 -20.60 -13.34 -4.72
N LEU A 88 -21.10 -14.22 -3.85
CA LEU A 88 -21.48 -15.59 -4.23
C LEU A 88 -22.77 -15.59 -5.07
N GLY A 89 -23.69 -14.70 -4.72
CA GLY A 89 -24.87 -14.38 -5.53
C GLY A 89 -24.59 -13.27 -6.53
N GLY A 90 -25.62 -12.93 -7.30
CA GLY A 90 -25.53 -11.91 -8.34
C GLY A 90 -25.59 -12.48 -9.75
N PRO A 91 -25.64 -11.62 -10.76
CA PRO A 91 -25.70 -12.02 -12.18
C PRO A 91 -24.44 -12.77 -12.63
N ASP A 92 -23.26 -12.39 -12.11
CA ASP A 92 -21.96 -13.01 -12.40
C ASP A 92 -21.47 -13.92 -11.26
N GLY A 93 -22.35 -14.23 -10.29
CA GLY A 93 -22.01 -15.04 -9.13
C GLY A 93 -21.84 -16.52 -9.50
N PRO A 94 -20.94 -17.27 -8.82
CA PRO A 94 -20.74 -18.69 -9.07
C PRO A 94 -21.95 -19.56 -8.65
N LEU A 95 -22.89 -19.00 -7.88
CA LEU A 95 -24.03 -19.74 -7.36
C LEU A 95 -25.12 -19.94 -8.44
N PRO A 96 -25.55 -21.18 -8.72
CA PRO A 96 -26.60 -21.43 -9.69
C PRO A 96 -27.91 -20.72 -9.34
N TYR A 97 -28.63 -20.25 -10.36
CA TYR A 97 -29.88 -19.49 -10.19
C TYR A 97 -30.94 -20.23 -9.35
N ALA A 98 -31.08 -21.56 -9.54
CA ALA A 98 -32.00 -22.38 -8.75
C ALA A 98 -31.72 -22.32 -7.24
N PHE A 99 -30.45 -22.20 -6.85
CA PHE A 99 -30.07 -22.10 -5.45
C PHE A 99 -30.30 -20.69 -4.89
N GLN A 100 -30.08 -19.66 -5.72
CA GLN A 100 -30.41 -18.28 -5.37
C GLN A 100 -31.93 -18.12 -5.10
N GLU A 101 -32.78 -18.68 -5.96
CA GLU A 101 -34.23 -18.70 -5.76
C GLU A 101 -34.63 -19.46 -4.49
N TRP A 102 -34.01 -20.61 -4.23
CA TRP A 102 -34.24 -21.36 -2.99
C TRP A 102 -33.87 -20.56 -1.74
N LEU A 103 -32.72 -19.88 -1.74
CA LEU A 103 -32.30 -18.99 -0.66
C LEU A 103 -33.31 -17.85 -0.44
N GLN A 104 -33.84 -17.27 -1.52
CA GLN A 104 -34.88 -16.24 -1.42
C GLN A 104 -36.18 -16.77 -0.83
N GLN A 105 -36.62 -17.96 -1.23
CA GLN A 105 -37.81 -18.61 -0.67
C GLN A 105 -37.64 -18.89 0.83
N ARG A 106 -36.46 -19.38 1.24
CA ARG A 106 -36.10 -19.58 2.65
C ARG A 106 -36.09 -18.28 3.44
N ALA A 107 -35.50 -17.22 2.90
CA ALA A 107 -35.51 -15.89 3.51
C ALA A 107 -36.93 -15.34 3.69
N ARG A 108 -37.83 -15.55 2.72
CA ARG A 108 -39.26 -15.20 2.85
C ARG A 108 -39.97 -16.00 3.94
N ALA A 109 -39.58 -17.26 4.13
CA ALA A 109 -40.04 -18.11 5.23
C ALA A 109 -39.37 -17.79 6.58
N LYS A 110 -38.57 -16.71 6.67
CA LYS A 110 -37.77 -16.30 7.85
C LYS A 110 -36.72 -17.33 8.28
N ASP A 111 -36.33 -18.23 7.39
CA ASP A 111 -35.26 -19.19 7.61
C ASP A 111 -33.96 -18.65 6.99
N HIS A 112 -33.15 -17.99 7.81
CA HIS A 112 -31.89 -17.35 7.39
C HIS A 112 -30.67 -18.25 7.57
N ALA A 113 -30.81 -19.43 8.18
CA ALA A 113 -29.71 -20.36 8.44
C ALA A 113 -28.85 -20.70 7.20
N PRO A 114 -29.42 -21.00 6.00
CA PRO A 114 -28.59 -21.30 4.84
C PRO A 114 -27.84 -20.06 4.30
N ALA A 115 -28.44 -18.87 4.43
CA ALA A 115 -27.79 -17.62 4.02
C ALA A 115 -26.62 -17.28 4.94
N GLU A 116 -26.79 -17.42 6.26
CA GLU A 116 -25.75 -17.20 7.25
C GLU A 116 -24.58 -18.18 7.11
N PHE A 117 -24.86 -19.43 6.74
CA PHE A 117 -23.80 -20.40 6.45
C PHE A 117 -22.91 -19.98 5.28
N LEU A 118 -23.50 -19.53 4.17
CA LEU A 118 -22.74 -19.03 3.01
C LEU A 118 -21.96 -17.77 3.34
N ASP A 119 -22.51 -16.92 4.21
CA ASP A 119 -21.90 -15.68 4.66
C ASP A 119 -20.55 -15.92 5.37
N LEU A 120 -20.37 -17.06 6.05
CA LEU A 120 -19.06 -17.42 6.64
C LEU A 120 -17.96 -17.58 5.58
N PHE A 121 -18.27 -18.25 4.48
CA PHE A 121 -17.33 -18.42 3.37
C PHE A 121 -17.11 -17.10 2.63
N GLN A 122 -18.18 -16.36 2.41
CA GLN A 122 -18.13 -15.07 1.73
C GLN A 122 -17.27 -14.07 2.49
N HIS A 123 -17.46 -13.96 3.81
CA HIS A 123 -16.61 -13.13 4.66
C HIS A 123 -15.14 -13.51 4.53
N ARG A 124 -14.81 -14.81 4.61
CA ARG A 124 -13.42 -15.26 4.51
C ARG A 124 -12.81 -14.97 3.14
N LEU A 125 -13.56 -15.18 2.06
CA LEU A 125 -13.14 -14.89 0.69
C LEU A 125 -12.88 -13.39 0.50
N LEU A 126 -13.78 -12.53 0.98
CA LEU A 126 -13.64 -11.08 0.90
C LEU A 126 -12.45 -10.58 1.72
N SER A 127 -12.24 -11.14 2.91
CA SER A 127 -11.06 -10.81 3.73
C SER A 127 -9.74 -11.20 3.04
N LEU A 128 -9.70 -12.34 2.32
CA LEU A 128 -8.53 -12.71 1.51
C LEU A 128 -8.36 -11.80 0.30
N LEU A 129 -9.44 -11.45 -0.40
CA LEU A 129 -9.43 -10.49 -1.50
C LEU A 129 -8.88 -9.14 -1.03
N TYR A 130 -9.34 -8.64 0.12
CA TYR A 130 -8.84 -7.42 0.74
C TYR A 130 -7.32 -7.48 0.96
N ARG A 131 -6.80 -8.58 1.50
CA ARG A 131 -5.34 -8.76 1.71
C ARG A 131 -4.57 -8.72 0.40
N ILE A 132 -5.09 -9.33 -0.66
CA ILE A 132 -4.48 -9.31 -1.99
C ILE A 132 -4.50 -7.89 -2.55
N LEU A 133 -5.64 -7.20 -2.50
CA LEU A 133 -5.78 -5.81 -2.96
C LEU A 133 -4.81 -4.88 -2.22
N ARG A 134 -4.74 -5.00 -0.89
CA ARG A 134 -3.81 -4.23 -0.05
C ARG A 134 -2.35 -4.51 -0.38
N LYS A 135 -2.00 -5.77 -0.70
CA LYS A 135 -0.63 -6.15 -1.11
C LYS A 135 -0.23 -5.53 -2.46
N HIS A 136 -1.16 -5.44 -3.41
CA HIS A 136 -0.88 -4.91 -4.75
C HIS A 136 -0.99 -3.37 -4.84
N ARG A 137 -1.76 -2.74 -3.95
CA ARG A 137 -1.96 -1.28 -3.95
C ARG A 137 -0.97 -0.57 -3.03
N ILE A 138 0.28 -0.49 -3.48
CA ILE A 138 1.42 0.09 -2.73
C ILE A 138 1.17 1.56 -2.35
N ALA A 139 0.53 2.33 -3.22
CA ALA A 139 0.26 3.76 -3.01
C ALA A 139 -0.99 4.05 -2.16
N ALA A 140 -1.89 3.08 -1.98
CA ALA A 140 -3.14 3.28 -1.25
C ALA A 140 -2.97 3.16 0.27
N GLY A 141 -1.87 2.55 0.72
CA GLY A 141 -1.50 2.49 2.11
C GLY A 141 -0.96 3.82 2.59
N TYR A 142 -1.75 4.56 3.36
CA TYR A 142 -1.27 5.66 4.22
C TYR A 142 -0.37 5.13 5.38
N SER A 143 0.46 4.12 5.12
CA SER A 143 1.42 3.57 6.07
C SER A 143 2.71 4.37 6.02
N VAL A 144 3.44 4.37 7.14
CA VAL A 144 4.79 4.93 7.17
C VAL A 144 5.62 4.26 6.06
N PRO A 145 6.41 5.00 5.27
CA PRO A 145 7.24 4.42 4.21
C PRO A 145 8.14 3.27 4.69
N SER A 146 8.47 3.27 5.99
CA SER A 146 9.25 2.22 6.67
C SER A 146 8.53 0.89 6.87
N ALA A 147 7.20 0.88 6.78
CA ALA A 147 6.36 -0.31 6.96
C ALA A 147 5.84 -0.87 5.64
N SER A 148 6.21 -0.27 4.51
CA SER A 148 5.75 -0.71 3.19
C SER A 148 6.43 -2.02 2.78
N PRO A 149 5.69 -3.01 2.25
CA PRO A 149 6.25 -4.28 1.79
C PRO A 149 7.26 -4.11 0.64
N VAL A 150 7.27 -2.94 0.00
CA VAL A 150 8.13 -2.58 -1.15
C VAL A 150 9.44 -1.94 -0.71
N GLN A 151 9.54 -1.52 0.56
CA GLN A 151 10.69 -0.79 1.04
C GLN A 151 11.98 -1.61 0.98
N ALA A 152 11.91 -2.91 1.27
CA ALA A 152 13.06 -3.81 1.19
C ALA A 152 13.60 -3.89 -0.25
N GLN A 153 12.71 -3.97 -1.25
CA GLN A 153 13.08 -4.00 -2.67
C GLN A 153 13.66 -2.65 -3.11
N LEU A 154 13.06 -1.54 -2.68
CA LEU A 154 13.61 -0.20 -2.95
C LEU A 154 15.00 -0.02 -2.33
N ARG A 155 15.23 -0.52 -1.12
CA ARG A 155 16.55 -0.54 -0.46
C ARG A 155 17.55 -1.39 -1.23
N ALA A 156 17.14 -2.55 -1.77
CA ALA A 156 17.98 -3.36 -2.64
C ALA A 156 18.41 -2.59 -3.90
N LEU A 157 17.47 -1.89 -4.56
CA LEU A 157 17.76 -1.09 -5.76
C LEU A 157 18.72 0.07 -5.50
N THR A 158 18.71 0.65 -4.30
CA THR A 158 19.65 1.72 -3.91
C THR A 158 20.95 1.20 -3.29
N GLY A 159 21.12 -0.11 -3.12
CA GLY A 159 22.28 -0.70 -2.44
C GLY A 159 22.30 -0.55 -0.91
N LEU A 160 21.16 -0.23 -0.28
CA LEU A 160 20.97 0.00 1.17
C LEU A 160 20.30 -1.18 1.87
N LEU A 161 20.41 -2.38 1.30
CA LEU A 161 19.81 -3.58 1.88
C LEU A 161 20.41 -3.94 3.25
N PRO A 162 21.74 -3.92 3.46
CA PRO A 162 22.32 -4.21 4.76
C PRO A 162 21.89 -3.19 5.82
N GLN A 163 21.37 -3.67 6.96
CA GLN A 163 21.07 -2.83 8.12
C GLN A 163 22.21 -1.87 8.53
N PRO A 164 23.50 -2.27 8.55
CA PRO A 164 24.56 -1.34 8.95
C PRO A 164 24.78 -0.19 7.97
N LEU A 165 24.23 -0.21 6.76
CA LEU A 165 24.35 0.90 5.79
C LEU A 165 23.17 1.87 5.84
N GLN A 166 22.10 1.51 6.57
CA GLN A 166 20.92 2.36 6.76
C GLN A 166 21.29 3.55 7.65
N GLU A 167 20.77 4.73 7.33
CA GLU A 167 20.95 5.99 8.08
C GLU A 167 22.42 6.45 8.27
N ARG A 168 23.38 5.88 7.53
CA ARG A 168 24.79 6.32 7.57
C ARG A 168 25.14 7.46 6.62
N GLN A 169 24.21 7.84 5.77
CA GLN A 169 24.43 8.82 4.73
C GLN A 169 24.12 10.22 5.24
N ALA A 170 24.74 11.23 4.63
CA ALA A 170 24.46 12.64 4.94
C ALA A 170 23.00 13.05 4.60
N LEU A 171 22.28 12.21 3.85
CA LEU A 171 20.90 12.41 3.45
C LEU A 171 20.01 11.35 4.07
N PRO A 172 18.74 11.69 4.37
CA PRO A 172 17.79 10.72 4.90
C PRO A 172 17.54 9.61 3.86
N ASP A 173 17.49 8.36 4.31
CA ASP A 173 17.28 7.19 3.46
C ASP A 173 16.02 7.33 2.58
N ALA A 174 14.97 7.98 3.09
CA ALA A 174 13.75 8.26 2.33
C ALA A 174 14.01 9.06 1.05
N ALA A 175 14.94 10.02 1.08
CA ALA A 175 15.31 10.83 -0.08
C ALA A 175 16.03 10.00 -1.16
N LEU A 176 16.78 8.97 -0.75
CA LEU A 176 17.46 8.06 -1.66
C LEU A 176 16.50 7.03 -2.25
N LEU A 177 15.59 6.50 -1.43
CA LEU A 177 14.53 5.58 -1.88
C LEU A 177 13.59 6.24 -2.89
N ALA A 178 13.27 7.53 -2.72
CA ALA A 178 12.48 8.30 -3.70
C ALA A 178 13.18 8.40 -5.08
N ARG A 179 14.49 8.19 -5.13
CA ARG A 179 15.34 8.28 -6.32
C ARG A 179 15.90 6.91 -6.72
N SER A 180 15.31 5.82 -6.23
CA SER A 180 15.76 4.45 -6.49
C SER A 180 15.92 4.14 -7.98
N ALA A 181 15.05 4.68 -8.82
CA ALA A 181 15.14 4.54 -10.28
C ALA A 181 16.44 5.09 -10.88
N LEU A 182 17.01 6.15 -10.30
CA LEU A 182 18.28 6.74 -10.75
C LEU A 182 19.50 5.92 -10.33
N PHE A 183 19.39 5.16 -9.23
CA PHE A 183 20.43 4.26 -8.75
C PHE A 183 20.36 2.87 -9.37
N ALA A 184 19.19 2.48 -9.87
CA ALA A 184 18.99 1.20 -10.56
C ALA A 184 19.66 1.15 -11.94
N ASP A 185 19.90 2.31 -12.58
CA ASP A 185 20.65 2.38 -13.82
C ASP A 185 22.16 2.31 -13.51
N GLY A 186 22.85 1.29 -14.04
CA GLY A 186 24.30 1.12 -13.87
C GLY A 186 25.12 2.28 -14.43
N ARG A 187 24.50 3.14 -15.25
CA ARG A 187 25.08 4.42 -15.70
C ARG A 187 24.81 5.50 -14.66
N ARG A 188 25.77 5.76 -13.79
CA ARG A 188 25.71 6.90 -12.84
C ARG A 188 25.70 8.22 -13.61
N ARG A 189 24.51 8.72 -13.95
CA ARG A 189 24.30 10.05 -14.53
C ARG A 189 24.48 11.09 -13.44
N TRP A 190 25.26 12.13 -13.71
CA TRP A 190 25.54 13.23 -12.77
C TRP A 190 24.27 13.96 -12.28
N GLN A 191 23.14 13.81 -12.97
CA GLN A 191 21.83 14.33 -12.55
C GLN A 191 21.22 13.59 -11.33
N ALA A 192 21.76 12.43 -10.97
CA ALA A 192 21.32 11.67 -9.79
C ALA A 192 21.86 12.21 -8.47
N LEU A 193 22.81 13.17 -8.52
CA LEU A 193 23.27 13.82 -7.30
C LEU A 193 22.11 14.66 -6.74
N PRO A 194 21.65 14.42 -5.51
CA PRO A 194 20.69 15.30 -4.89
C PRO A 194 21.32 16.71 -4.82
N PRO A 195 20.54 17.78 -5.08
CA PRO A 195 21.03 19.10 -4.74
C PRO A 195 21.39 19.06 -3.25
N SER A 196 22.68 19.17 -2.96
CA SER A 196 23.18 19.51 -1.64
C SER A 196 22.30 20.64 -1.13
N SER A 197 21.71 20.44 0.05
CA SER A 197 20.81 21.37 0.72
C SER A 197 21.12 22.85 0.41
N ALA A 198 20.37 23.40 -0.54
CA ALA A 198 20.31 24.82 -0.79
C ALA A 198 18.86 25.26 -0.57
N ASN A 199 18.43 25.18 0.68
CA ASN A 199 17.55 26.21 1.22
C ASN A 199 18.49 27.35 1.65
N THR A 200 19.06 28.12 0.72
CA THR A 200 18.56 29.45 0.40
C THR A 200 19.19 29.91 -0.91
N SER A 201 18.41 30.63 -1.71
CA SER A 201 18.77 31.27 -2.98
C SER A 201 18.92 30.35 -4.19
N TRP A 202 18.06 30.62 -5.16
CA TRP A 202 18.18 30.23 -6.55
C TRP A 202 19.61 30.43 -7.07
N CYS A 203 20.32 29.32 -7.28
CA CYS A 203 21.49 29.29 -8.15
C CYS A 203 21.25 28.23 -9.21
N PRO A 204 21.13 28.58 -10.50
CA PRO A 204 21.13 27.59 -11.56
C PRO A 204 22.56 27.05 -11.67
N CYS A 205 22.79 25.84 -11.18
CA CYS A 205 24.06 25.13 -11.40
C CYS A 205 24.20 24.85 -12.90
N ARG A 206 24.89 25.75 -13.60
CA ARG A 206 25.36 25.58 -14.98
C ARG A 206 26.34 24.41 -14.99
N SER A 207 26.10 23.45 -15.87
CA SER A 207 26.97 22.30 -16.08
C SER A 207 28.36 22.75 -16.54
N ALA A 208 29.34 22.75 -15.63
CA ALA A 208 30.75 22.83 -15.99
C ALA A 208 31.23 21.42 -16.35
N LEU A 209 31.47 21.20 -17.64
CA LEU A 209 32.22 20.04 -18.14
C LEU A 209 33.55 19.95 -17.38
N ILE A 210 33.84 18.78 -16.81
CA ILE A 210 35.12 18.48 -16.17
C ILE A 210 36.23 18.64 -17.22
N ARG A 211 37.12 19.61 -16.99
CA ARG A 211 38.41 19.74 -17.65
C ARG A 211 39.23 18.50 -17.28
N ALA A 212 39.68 17.76 -18.28
CA ALA A 212 40.55 16.60 -18.12
C ALA A 212 41.77 16.97 -17.25
N HIS A 213 41.88 16.37 -16.07
CA HIS A 213 43.14 16.36 -15.34
C HIS A 213 44.10 15.44 -16.10
N GLY A 214 45.07 16.03 -16.78
CA GLY A 214 46.20 15.31 -17.35
C GLY A 214 46.93 14.56 -16.25
N ALA A 215 46.83 13.23 -16.27
CA ALA A 215 47.63 12.37 -15.43
C ALA A 215 49.09 12.46 -15.90
N THR A 216 49.92 13.22 -15.18
CA THR A 216 51.37 13.09 -15.31
C THR A 216 51.76 11.76 -14.69
N PHE A 217 51.96 10.78 -15.56
CA PHE A 217 52.50 9.45 -15.27
C PHE A 217 53.89 9.61 -14.64
N ARG A 218 54.01 9.32 -13.34
CA ARG A 218 55.29 9.26 -12.62
C ARG A 218 55.82 7.83 -12.74
N PRO A 219 56.91 7.56 -13.47
CA PRO A 219 57.43 6.21 -13.62
C PRO A 219 57.96 5.68 -12.27
N PRO A 220 57.88 4.36 -12.01
CA PRO A 220 58.44 3.75 -10.80
C PRO A 220 59.97 3.87 -10.78
N ALA A 221 60.52 4.15 -9.60
CA ALA A 221 61.96 4.25 -9.39
C ALA A 221 62.66 2.94 -9.79
N ALA A 222 63.65 3.05 -10.66
CA ALA A 222 64.51 1.95 -11.08
C ALA A 222 65.22 1.34 -9.86
N VAL A 223 65.04 0.03 -9.67
CA VAL A 223 65.85 -0.77 -8.75
C VAL A 223 67.23 -0.90 -9.39
N ALA A 224 68.21 -0.14 -8.87
CA ALA A 224 69.61 -0.28 -9.24
C ALA A 224 70.16 -1.58 -8.65
N SER A 225 70.37 -2.57 -9.51
CA SER A 225 71.15 -3.78 -9.24
C SER A 225 72.63 -3.40 -9.03
N SER A 226 73.11 -3.47 -7.79
CA SER A 226 74.54 -3.38 -7.46
C SER A 226 75.13 -4.79 -7.45
N LEU A 227 75.69 -5.21 -8.59
CA LEU A 227 76.73 -6.25 -8.66
C LEU A 227 78.08 -5.53 -8.63
N ALA A 228 78.76 -5.56 -7.48
CA ALA A 228 80.19 -5.27 -7.39
C ALA A 228 80.92 -6.62 -7.36
N GLY A 229 81.77 -6.85 -8.35
CA GLY A 229 82.50 -8.10 -8.55
C GLY A 229 83.82 -8.19 -7.80
N ALA A 230 84.21 -9.46 -7.61
CA ALA A 230 85.56 -10.04 -7.67
C ALA A 230 86.69 -9.49 -6.78
N THR A 231 87.09 -10.31 -5.81
CA THR A 231 88.42 -10.96 -5.78
C THR A 231 88.29 -12.35 -5.18
#